data_AF-A0A1Y6BU68-F1
#
_entry.id   AF-A0A1Y6BU68-F1
#
_cell.length_a   1.000
_cell.length_b   1.000
_cell.length_c   1.000
_cell.angle_alpha   90.00
_cell.angle_beta   90.00
_cell.angle_gamma   90.00
#
_symmetry.space_group_name_H-M   'P 1'
#
loop_
_entity.id
_entity.type
_entity.pdbx_description
1 polymer ?
#
loop_
_entity_poly.entity_id
_entity_poly.type
_entity_poly.pdbx_seq_one_letter_code
_entity_poly.pdbx_strand_id
1 'polypeptide(L)'
;MLRRNLLLLAAVVALAVAPLLIHGPHAAFSGSDGQAEQLITRIDPGYVPWAAPLWVPPSSEIESLLFALQAALGAGLLGYYFGRRRALSELDRRPSPDVPGHAPD
;
A
#
# COMPACT_ATOMS: atom_id res chain seq x y z
N MET A 1 -15.40 -7.60 -17.96
CA MET A 1 -14.94 -6.61 -16.96
C MET A 1 -15.07 -7.16 -15.54
N LEU A 2 -16.29 -7.46 -15.07
CA LEU A 2 -16.54 -7.92 -13.69
C LEU A 2 -15.79 -9.20 -13.30
N ARG A 3 -15.78 -10.22 -14.18
CA ARG A 3 -15.06 -11.49 -13.95
C ARG A 3 -13.56 -11.31 -13.72
N ARG A 4 -12.92 -10.42 -14.49
CA ARG A 4 -11.48 -10.12 -14.35
C ARG A 4 -11.18 -9.40 -13.04
N ASN A 5 -12.00 -8.40 -12.69
CA ASN A 5 -11.83 -7.67 -11.43
C ASN A 5 -12.05 -8.58 -10.22
N LEU A 6 -13.01 -9.52 -10.30
CA LEU A 6 -13.24 -10.52 -9.26
C LEU A 6 -12.02 -11.43 -9.09
N LEU A 7 -11.41 -11.87 -10.21
CA LEU A 7 -10.19 -12.68 -10.22
C LEU A 7 -9.01 -11.94 -9.59
N LEU A 8 -8.81 -10.67 -9.95
CA LEU A 8 -7.76 -9.83 -9.36
C LEU A 8 -7.99 -9.61 -7.86
N LEU A 9 -9.23 -9.34 -7.45
CA LEU A 9 -9.58 -9.19 -6.03
C LEU A 9 -9.33 -10.49 -5.26
N ALA A 10 -9.73 -11.63 -5.82
CA ALA A 10 -9.47 -12.95 -5.22
C ALA A 10 -7.97 -13.21 -5.09
N ALA A 11 -7.16 -12.84 -6.09
CA ALA A 11 -5.71 -12.96 -6.02
C ALA A 11 -5.10 -12.08 -4.91
N VAL A 12 -5.56 -10.84 -4.75
CA VAL A 12 -5.12 -9.94 -3.67
C VAL A 12 -5.50 -10.51 -2.30
N VAL A 13 -6.73 -11.00 -2.13
CA VAL A 13 -7.17 -11.64 -0.88
C VAL A 13 -6.36 -12.90 -0.60
N ALA A 14 -6.10 -13.72 -1.62
CA ALA A 14 -5.28 -14.92 -1.47
C ALA A 14 -3.85 -14.56 -1.06
N LEU A 15 -3.24 -13.53 -1.65
CA LEU A 15 -1.90 -13.06 -1.29
C LEU A 15 -1.83 -12.55 0.16
N ALA A 16 -2.90 -11.89 0.63
CA ALA A 16 -2.98 -11.39 2.01
C ALA A 16 -3.23 -12.52 3.02
N VAL A 17 -4.09 -13.49 2.70
CA VAL A 17 -4.53 -14.55 3.64
C VAL A 17 -3.60 -15.75 3.66
N ALA A 18 -2.98 -16.11 2.53
CA ALA A 18 -2.11 -17.29 2.45
C ALA A 18 -0.98 -17.31 3.50
N PRO A 19 -0.26 -16.21 3.78
CA PRO A 19 0.78 -16.19 4.81
C PRO A 19 0.24 -16.51 6.20
N LEU A 20 -0.97 -16.04 6.55
CA LEU A 20 -1.61 -16.29 7.83
C LEU A 20 -2.00 -17.76 7.99
N LEU A 21 -2.45 -18.41 6.91
CA LEU A 21 -2.82 -19.82 6.94
C LEU A 21 -1.60 -20.75 7.02
N ILE A 22 -0.50 -20.38 6.35
CA ILE A 22 0.73 -21.20 6.30
C ILE A 22 1.50 -21.12 7.63
N HIS A 23 1.62 -19.95 8.24
CA HIS A 23 2.46 -19.75 9.42
C HIS A 23 1.67 -19.80 10.75
N GLY A 24 0.33 -19.78 10.68
CA GLY A 24 -0.55 -19.88 11.84
C GLY A 24 -0.63 -18.62 12.71
N PRO A 25 -1.46 -18.64 13.77
CA PRO A 25 -1.77 -17.46 14.59
C PRO A 25 -0.62 -16.96 15.48
N HIS A 26 0.47 -17.72 15.59
CA HIS A 26 1.61 -17.39 16.46
C HIS A 26 2.84 -16.97 15.64
N ALA A 27 2.68 -16.77 14.34
CA ALA A 27 3.74 -16.28 13.48
C ALA A 27 4.14 -14.86 13.91
N ALA A 28 5.40 -14.70 14.31
CA ALA A 28 5.97 -13.38 14.57
C ALA A 28 6.19 -12.67 13.22
N PHE A 29 5.19 -11.90 12.77
CA PHE A 29 5.32 -10.99 11.63
C PHE A 29 6.17 -9.78 12.04
N SER A 30 7.45 -10.02 12.27
CA SER A 30 8.42 -8.95 12.55
C SER A 30 8.90 -8.30 11.25
N GLY A 31 9.32 -7.05 11.35
CA GLY A 31 9.93 -6.33 10.22
C GLY A 31 11.17 -7.04 9.69
N SER A 32 11.43 -6.86 8.39
CA SER A 32 12.62 -7.40 7.71
C SER A 32 13.92 -6.99 8.38
N ASP A 33 13.96 -5.76 8.88
CA ASP A 33 15.19 -5.13 9.36
C ASP A 33 15.64 -5.77 10.67
N GLY A 34 14.71 -6.08 11.58
CA GLY A 34 15.02 -6.82 12.81
C GLY A 34 15.47 -8.26 12.55
N GLN A 35 14.95 -8.91 11.51
CA GLN A 35 15.44 -10.24 11.11
C GLN A 35 16.84 -10.18 10.51
N ALA A 36 17.12 -9.15 9.71
CA ALA A 36 18.44 -8.91 9.13
C ALA A 36 19.49 -8.64 10.21
N GLU A 37 19.19 -7.79 11.19
CA GLU A 37 20.08 -7.49 12.31
C GLU A 37 20.44 -8.76 13.11
N GLN A 38 19.44 -9.58 13.45
CA GLN A 38 19.68 -10.87 14.14
C GLN A 38 20.52 -11.84 13.32
N LEU A 39 20.41 -11.81 12.00
CA LEU A 39 21.19 -12.68 11.13
C LEU A 39 22.64 -12.19 11.03
N ILE A 40 22.85 -10.89 10.86
CA ILE A 40 24.19 -10.29 10.76
C ILE A 40 24.99 -10.56 12.03
N THR A 41 24.42 -10.33 13.21
CA THR A 41 25.08 -10.60 14.50
C THR A 41 25.43 -12.08 14.70
N ARG A 42 24.71 -12.99 14.04
CA ARG A 42 25.03 -14.43 14.06
C ARG A 42 26.15 -14.81 13.10
N ILE A 43 26.23 -14.17 11.93
CA ILE A 43 27.24 -14.44 10.91
C ILE A 43 28.58 -13.83 11.31
N ASP A 44 28.55 -12.60 11.81
CA ASP A 44 29.73 -11.87 12.27
C ASP A 44 29.46 -11.23 13.64
N PRO A 45 29.89 -11.88 14.74
CA PRO A 45 29.75 -11.34 16.08
C PRO A 45 30.53 -10.04 16.32
N GLY A 46 31.50 -9.71 15.46
CA GLY A 46 32.28 -8.48 15.52
C GLY A 46 31.66 -7.30 14.76
N TYR A 47 30.50 -7.51 14.10
CA TYR A 47 29.86 -6.48 13.30
C TYR A 47 29.45 -5.27 14.14
N VAL A 48 29.87 -4.08 13.69
CA VAL A 48 29.48 -2.79 14.28
C VAL A 48 28.54 -2.08 13.30
N PRO A 49 27.31 -1.71 13.71
CA PRO A 49 26.41 -0.93 12.88
C PRO A 49 27.05 0.38 12.41
N TRP A 50 27.02 0.63 11.11
CA TRP A 50 27.57 1.84 10.49
C TRP A 50 26.67 3.07 10.67
N ALA A 51 25.42 2.89 11.12
CA ALA A 51 24.48 3.94 11.45
C ALA A 51 23.60 3.51 12.64
N ALA A 52 23.24 4.49 13.47
CA ALA A 52 22.28 4.32 14.55
C ALA A 52 20.99 5.11 14.23
N PRO A 53 19.81 4.59 14.61
CA PRO A 53 18.57 5.34 14.48
C PRO A 53 18.63 6.63 15.30
N LEU A 54 18.26 7.76 14.70
CA LEU A 54 18.15 9.04 15.42
C LEU A 54 17.03 9.02 16.47
N TRP A 55 16.02 8.17 16.26
CA TRP A 55 14.90 7.97 17.17
C TRP A 55 14.38 6.54 17.03
N VAL A 56 14.02 5.94 18.16
CA VAL A 56 13.40 4.61 18.24
C VAL A 56 12.06 4.75 18.95
N PRO A 57 10.97 4.17 18.42
CA PRO A 57 9.68 4.18 19.10
C PRO A 57 9.78 3.55 20.49
N PRO A 58 9.12 4.11 21.52
CA PRO A 58 9.18 3.58 22.87
C PRO A 58 8.42 2.24 23.04
N SER A 59 7.67 1.79 22.02
CA SER A 59 6.99 0.50 21.98
C SER A 59 6.85 0.00 20.54
N SER A 60 6.90 -1.32 20.35
CA SER A 60 6.65 -1.99 19.07
C SER A 60 5.21 -1.77 18.55
N GLU A 61 4.27 -1.49 19.43
CA GLU A 61 2.89 -1.14 19.05
C GLU A 61 2.83 0.22 18.35
N ILE A 62 3.62 1.17 18.83
CA ILE A 62 3.71 2.52 18.25
C ILE A 62 4.40 2.45 16.89
N GLU A 63 5.45 1.62 16.76
CA GLU A 63 6.08 1.34 15.46
C GLU A 63 5.06 0.80 14.45
N SER A 64 4.32 -0.23 14.83
CA SER A 64 3.28 -0.84 13.98
C SER A 64 2.17 0.15 13.61
N LEU A 65 1.76 1.00 14.55
CA LEU A 65 0.78 2.06 14.32
C LEU A 65 1.27 3.08 13.28
N LEU A 66 2.53 3.50 13.37
CA LEU A 66 3.12 4.45 12.41
C LEU A 66 3.21 3.84 11.01
N PHE A 67 3.61 2.57 10.90
CA PHE A 67 3.58 1.83 9.62
C PHE A 67 2.17 1.71 9.05
N ALA A 68 1.18 1.36 9.89
CA ALA A 68 -0.21 1.26 9.47
C ALA A 68 -0.76 2.61 8.99
N LEU A 69 -0.43 3.70 9.68
CA LEU A 69 -0.79 5.06 9.27
C LEU A 69 -0.15 5.43 7.92
N GLN A 70 1.14 5.17 7.75
CA GLN A 70 1.84 5.39 6.48
C GLN A 70 1.20 4.62 5.33
N ALA A 71 0.87 3.35 5.56
CA ALA A 71 0.18 2.51 4.57
C ALA A 71 -1.21 3.06 4.23
N ALA A 72 -1.99 3.49 5.23
CA ALA A 72 -3.32 4.07 5.03
C ALA A 72 -3.26 5.38 4.24
N LEU A 73 -2.32 6.28 4.56
CA LEU A 73 -2.11 7.52 3.82
C LEU A 73 -1.66 7.26 2.38
N GLY A 74 -0.72 6.32 2.17
CA GLY A 74 -0.26 5.93 0.84
C GLY A 74 -1.38 5.34 -0.02
N ALA A 75 -2.19 4.44 0.55
CA ALA A 75 -3.35 3.86 -0.11
C ALA A 75 -4.41 4.92 -0.45
N GLY A 76 -4.68 5.84 0.49
CA GLY A 76 -5.60 6.96 0.28
C GLY A 76 -5.15 7.89 -0.84
N LEU A 77 -3.88 8.25 -0.88
CA LEU A 77 -3.31 9.10 -1.93
C LEU A 77 -3.42 8.43 -3.32
N LEU A 78 -3.02 7.16 -3.42
CA LEU A 78 -3.12 6.39 -4.67
C LEU A 78 -4.57 6.27 -5.13
N GLY A 79 -5.49 5.93 -4.21
CA GLY A 79 -6.91 5.84 -4.48
C GLY A 79 -7.49 7.16 -5.00
N TYR A 80 -7.17 8.28 -4.35
CA TYR A 80 -7.59 9.61 -4.77
C TYR A 80 -7.03 9.97 -6.16
N TYR A 81 -5.74 9.71 -6.41
CA TYR A 81 -5.12 9.99 -7.70
C TYR A 81 -5.80 9.24 -8.86
N PHE A 82 -5.96 7.93 -8.73
CA PHE A 82 -6.62 7.12 -9.76
C PHE A 82 -8.09 7.51 -9.94
N GLY A 83 -8.81 7.79 -8.85
CA GLY A 83 -10.18 8.28 -8.89
C GLY A 83 -10.31 9.60 -9.64
N ARG A 84 -9.45 10.58 -9.33
CA ARG A 84 -9.44 11.89 -9.99
C ARG A 84 -9.10 11.78 -11.48
N ARG A 85 -8.09 10.98 -11.85
CA ARG A 85 -7.68 10.77 -13.25
C ARG A 85 -8.80 10.15 -14.07
N ARG A 86 -9.53 9.18 -13.49
CA ARG A 86 -10.70 8.58 -14.13
C ARG A 86 -11.81 9.61 -14.34
N ALA A 87 -12.16 10.39 -13.31
CA ALA A 87 -13.21 11.40 -13.40
C ALA A 87 -12.92 12.45 -14.49
N LEU A 88 -11.67 12.92 -14.59
CA LEU A 88 -11.26 13.85 -15.65
C LEU A 88 -11.37 13.24 -17.05
N SER A 89 -10.98 11.97 -17.21
CA SER A 89 -11.10 11.24 -18.48
C SER A 89 -12.55 11.02 -18.91
N GLU A 90 -13.47 10.92 -17.94
CA GLU A 90 -14.91 10.81 -18.20
C GLU A 90 -15.53 12.16 -18.58
N LEU A 91 -15.03 13.28 -18.08
CA LEU A 91 -15.47 14.63 -18.48
C LEU A 91 -15.03 14.97 -19.91
N ASP A 92 -13.80 14.65 -20.27
CA ASP A 92 -13.26 14.87 -21.63
C ASP A 92 -14.02 14.07 -22.71
N ARG A 93 -14.61 12.93 -22.31
CA ARG A 93 -15.43 12.09 -23.19
C ARG A 93 -16.89 12.53 -23.31
N ARG A 94 -17.37 13.52 -22.55
CA ARG A 94 -18.76 13.98 -22.67
C ARG A 94 -18.89 14.86 -23.92
N PRO A 95 -19.87 14.60 -24.80
CA PRO A 95 -20.19 15.52 -25.90
C PRO A 95 -20.50 16.90 -25.32
N SER A 96 -20.00 17.97 -25.96
CA SER A 96 -20.39 19.34 -25.61
C SER A 96 -21.92 19.45 -25.63
N PRO A 97 -22.53 20.14 -24.66
CA PRO A 97 -23.97 20.39 -24.69
C PRO A 97 -24.31 21.06 -26.04
N ASP A 98 -25.33 20.53 -26.73
CA ASP A 98 -25.89 21.17 -27.92
C ASP A 98 -26.24 22.61 -27.55
N VAL A 99 -25.50 23.56 -28.12
CA VAL A 99 -25.80 24.98 -27.99
C VAL A 99 -27.07 25.22 -28.82
N PRO A 100 -28.22 25.56 -28.21
CA PRO A 100 -29.43 25.77 -28.99
C PRO A 100 -29.25 27.02 -29.88
N GLY A 101 -29.19 26.79 -31.19
CA GLY A 101 -29.51 27.75 -32.24
C GLY A 101 -28.66 29.03 -32.29
N HIS A 102 -27.58 29.01 -33.07
CA HIS A 102 -27.31 30.17 -33.91
C HIS A 102 -28.30 30.07 -35.09
N ALA A 103 -29.41 30.81 -35.03
CA ALA A 103 -30.30 30.94 -36.17
C ALA A 103 -29.52 31.64 -37.29
N PRO A 104 -29.47 31.09 -38.52
CA PRO A 104 -28.93 31.82 -39.65
C PRO A 104 -29.88 32.98 -39.98
N ASP A 105 -29.30 34.18 -40.05
CA ASP A 105 -29.95 35.45 -40.42
C ASP A 105 -30.55 35.42 -41.84
#